data_AF-A0A974USI4-F1
#
_entry.id   AF-A0A974USI4-F1
#
_cell.length_a   1.000
_cell.length_b   1.000
_cell.length_c   1.000
_cell.angle_alpha   90.00
_cell.angle_beta   90.00
_cell.angle_gamma   90.00
#
_symmetry.space_group_name_H-M   'P 1'
#
loop_
_entity.id
_entity.type
_entity.pdbx_description
1 polymer ?
#
loop_
_entity_poly.entity_id
_entity_poly.type
_entity_poly.pdbx_seq_one_letter_code
_entity_poly.pdbx_strand_id
1 'polypeptide(L)'
;MGWFSSTPTRDRKAERDREEAEARLAIAAHEVGHAIGCAAAGIRVHAVRIWGDQGQVDADGIEASDQAKVDGYLVMMLCGWAAGAEWMHRHHGYSRSAALSWARQGARSDWADFRRKKRDGSHNGGWYERQAQNLVRANWSRIERHARELARTGRLTGSRFN
;
A
#
# COMPACT_ATOMS: atom_id res chain seq x y z
N MET A 1 28.95 -40.00 24.58
CA MET A 1 28.75 -39.27 23.31
C MET A 1 27.51 -38.41 23.45
N GLY A 2 27.68 -37.14 23.81
CA GLY A 2 26.58 -36.18 23.89
C GLY A 2 26.37 -35.53 22.54
N TRP A 3 25.28 -35.89 21.85
CA TRP A 3 24.87 -35.23 20.63
C TRP A 3 24.01 -34.02 21.01
N PHE A 4 24.54 -32.84 20.71
CA PHE A 4 23.91 -31.56 20.95
C PHE A 4 22.58 -31.47 20.20
N SER A 5 21.51 -31.28 20.98
CA SER A 5 20.21 -30.82 20.55
C SER A 5 20.37 -29.52 19.75
N SER A 6 20.04 -29.56 18.46
CA SER A 6 19.88 -28.37 17.64
C SER A 6 18.67 -27.58 18.14
N THR A 7 18.96 -26.41 18.70
CA THR A 7 18.12 -25.43 19.39
C THR A 7 16.82 -25.02 18.65
N PRO A 8 15.61 -25.37 19.15
CA PRO A 8 14.32 -24.89 18.62
C PRO A 8 14.11 -23.36 18.68
N THR A 9 15.03 -22.62 19.31
CA THR A 9 14.96 -21.16 19.46
C THR A 9 15.52 -20.38 18.27
N ARG A 10 16.44 -20.95 17.48
CA ARG A 10 17.02 -20.29 16.31
C ARG A 10 16.07 -20.28 15.11
N ASP A 11 15.36 -21.39 14.90
CA ASP A 11 14.40 -21.51 13.79
C ASP A 11 13.19 -20.59 13.99
N ARG A 12 12.66 -20.50 15.22
CA ARG A 12 11.59 -19.54 15.58
C ARG A 12 11.99 -18.09 15.39
N LYS A 13 13.27 -17.75 15.64
CA LYS A 13 13.78 -16.39 15.38
C LYS A 13 13.82 -16.11 13.88
N ALA A 14 14.38 -17.02 13.09
CA ALA A 14 14.48 -16.85 11.65
C ALA A 14 13.10 -16.78 10.96
N GLU A 15 12.13 -17.55 11.44
CA GLU A 15 10.74 -17.49 10.99
C GLU A 15 10.11 -16.13 11.29
N ARG A 16 10.19 -15.66 12.54
CA ARG A 16 9.67 -14.34 12.91
C ARG A 16 10.34 -13.20 12.12
N ASP A 17 11.66 -13.24 11.97
CA ASP A 17 12.39 -12.21 11.21
C ASP A 17 11.95 -12.18 9.73
N ARG A 18 11.55 -13.33 9.15
CA ARG A 18 10.96 -13.41 7.81
C ARG A 18 9.53 -12.84 7.78
N GLU A 19 8.70 -13.20 8.75
CA GLU A 19 7.33 -12.67 8.85
C GLU A 19 7.33 -11.14 9.00
N GLU A 20 8.22 -10.59 9.83
CA GLU A 20 8.40 -9.15 10.01
C GLU A 20 8.88 -8.47 8.70
N ALA A 21 9.80 -9.10 7.96
CA ALA A 21 10.27 -8.58 6.67
C ALA A 21 9.15 -8.55 5.63
N GLU A 22 8.30 -9.58 5.58
CA GLU A 22 7.16 -9.65 4.66
C GLU A 22 6.05 -8.65 5.05
N ALA A 23 5.75 -8.52 6.34
CA ALA A 23 4.82 -7.50 6.83
C ALA A 23 5.29 -6.09 6.43
N ARG A 24 6.60 -5.82 6.57
CA ARG A 24 7.21 -4.55 6.16
C ARG A 24 7.11 -4.32 4.64
N LEU A 25 7.24 -5.36 3.82
CA LEU A 25 7.07 -5.26 2.37
C LEU A 25 5.61 -4.99 1.97
N ALA A 26 4.65 -5.61 2.65
CA ALA A 26 3.23 -5.35 2.42
C ALA A 26 2.85 -3.90 2.78
N ILE A 27 3.35 -3.38 3.90
CA ILE A 27 3.21 -1.96 4.27
C ILE A 27 3.87 -1.06 3.22
N ALA A 28 5.08 -1.39 2.78
CA ALA A 28 5.76 -0.61 1.75
C ALA A 28 4.97 -0.58 0.42
N ALA A 29 4.38 -1.71 0.02
CA ALA A 29 3.52 -1.78 -1.16
C ALA A 29 2.26 -0.91 -1.01
N HIS A 30 1.66 -0.92 0.18
CA HIS A 30 0.53 -0.06 0.52
C HIS A 30 0.86 1.43 0.34
N GLU A 31 1.95 1.91 0.96
CA GLU A 31 2.37 3.31 0.85
C GLU A 31 2.74 3.72 -0.58
N VAL A 32 3.43 2.84 -1.31
CA VAL A 32 3.75 3.08 -2.72
C VAL A 32 2.48 3.12 -3.58
N GLY A 33 1.47 2.33 -3.25
CA GLY A 33 0.15 2.40 -3.86
C GLY A 33 -0.47 3.79 -3.74
N HIS A 34 -0.49 4.37 -2.54
CA HIS A 34 -0.94 5.75 -2.32
C HIS A 34 -0.15 6.75 -3.16
N ALA A 35 1.19 6.65 -3.18
CA ALA A 35 2.02 7.58 -3.93
C ALA A 35 1.76 7.52 -5.45
N ILE A 36 1.52 6.33 -6.02
CA ILE A 36 1.10 6.20 -7.42
C ILE A 36 -0.29 6.79 -7.64
N GLY A 37 -1.22 6.58 -6.69
CA GLY A 37 -2.53 7.20 -6.70
C GLY A 37 -2.46 8.73 -6.74
N CYS A 38 -1.60 9.33 -5.90
CA CYS A 38 -1.35 10.77 -5.89
C CYS A 38 -0.85 11.25 -7.25
N ALA A 39 0.21 10.63 -7.77
CA ALA A 39 0.80 11.02 -9.05
C ALA A 39 -0.20 10.91 -10.21
N ALA A 40 -1.02 9.85 -10.25
CA ALA A 40 -2.06 9.67 -11.26
C ALA A 40 -3.18 10.72 -11.16
N ALA A 41 -3.44 11.25 -9.97
CA ALA A 41 -4.39 12.33 -9.73
C ALA A 41 -3.80 13.73 -9.96
N GLY A 42 -2.54 13.84 -10.41
CA GLY A 42 -1.83 15.11 -10.54
C GLY A 42 -1.51 15.76 -9.18
N ILE A 43 -1.51 14.98 -8.10
CA ILE A 43 -1.15 15.42 -6.75
C ILE A 43 0.33 15.14 -6.56
N ARG A 44 1.11 16.20 -6.33
CA ARG A 44 2.56 16.08 -6.16
C ARG A 44 2.88 15.29 -4.91
N VAL A 45 3.74 14.27 -5.04
CA VAL A 45 4.30 13.54 -3.90
C VAL A 45 5.61 14.22 -3.48
N HIS A 46 5.78 14.45 -2.18
CA HIS A 46 7.00 14.99 -1.57
C HIS A 46 7.90 13.88 -1.05
N ALA A 47 7.33 12.92 -0.33
CA ALA A 47 8.05 11.77 0.21
C ALA A 47 7.11 10.60 0.53
N VAL A 48 7.69 9.41 0.58
CA VAL A 48 7.04 8.21 1.13
C VAL A 48 7.95 7.67 2.22
N ARG A 49 7.40 7.33 3.39
CA ARG A 49 8.17 6.86 4.55
C ARG A 49 7.48 5.69 5.22
N ILE A 50 8.28 4.79 5.79
CA ILE A 50 7.79 3.74 6.69
C ILE A 50 8.68 3.66 7.93
N TRP A 51 8.08 3.40 9.09
CA TRP A 51 8.77 3.22 10.36
C TRP A 51 7.99 2.24 11.24
N GLY A 52 8.68 1.28 11.85
CA GLY A 52 7.98 0.20 12.56
C GLY A 52 6.94 -0.49 11.68
N ASP A 53 5.70 -0.46 12.13
CA ASP A 53 4.48 -0.98 11.50
C ASP A 53 3.62 0.12 10.82
N GLN A 54 4.17 1.33 10.64
CA GLN A 54 3.48 2.48 10.07
C GLN A 54 4.11 2.95 8.77
N GLY A 55 3.31 3.65 7.98
CA GLY A 55 3.71 4.32 6.75
C GLY A 55 2.98 5.63 6.54
N GLN A 56 3.54 6.47 5.67
CA GLN A 56 2.94 7.74 5.28
C GLN A 56 3.41 8.18 3.89
N VAL A 57 2.47 8.70 3.11
CA VAL A 57 2.73 9.53 1.93
C VAL A 57 2.53 11.00 2.28
N ASP A 58 3.58 11.79 2.08
CA ASP A 58 3.55 13.25 2.16
C ASP A 58 3.33 13.80 0.74
N ALA A 59 2.24 14.54 0.54
CA ALA A 59 1.78 15.00 -0.77
C ALA A 59 1.01 16.32 -0.65
N ASP A 60 0.84 17.02 -1.77
CA ASP A 60 0.04 18.24 -1.82
C ASP A 60 -1.42 18.01 -1.39
N GLY A 61 -2.02 19.04 -0.80
CA GLY A 61 -3.46 19.09 -0.57
C GLY A 61 -4.21 19.20 -1.91
N ILE A 62 -5.49 18.82 -1.88
CA ILE A 62 -6.39 19.04 -3.01
C ILE A 62 -7.31 20.24 -2.74
N GLU A 63 -7.64 20.96 -3.81
CA GLU A 63 -8.70 21.96 -3.77
C GLU A 63 -10.05 21.28 -4.03
N ALA A 64 -11.03 21.52 -3.16
CA ALA A 64 -12.35 20.88 -3.25
C ALA A 64 -13.18 21.35 -4.45
N SER A 65 -12.81 22.46 -5.09
CA SER A 65 -13.48 23.00 -6.29
C SER A 65 -13.15 22.24 -7.58
N ASP A 66 -12.09 21.43 -7.58
CA ASP A 66 -11.70 20.62 -8.74
C ASP A 66 -12.19 19.18 -8.56
N GLN A 67 -13.33 18.88 -9.17
CA GLN A 67 -13.97 17.57 -9.04
C GLN A 67 -13.07 16.42 -9.51
N ALA A 68 -12.23 16.64 -10.54
CA ALA A 68 -11.32 15.61 -11.03
C ALA A 68 -10.24 15.29 -9.99
N LYS A 69 -9.73 16.30 -9.27
CA LYS A 69 -8.81 16.08 -8.14
C LYS A 69 -9.48 15.42 -6.95
N VAL A 70 -10.74 15.75 -6.66
CA VAL A 70 -11.52 15.07 -5.61
C VAL A 70 -11.68 13.59 -5.94
N ASP A 71 -12.09 13.26 -7.17
CA ASP A 71 -12.24 11.86 -7.60
C ASP A 71 -10.90 11.13 -7.63
N GLY A 72 -9.83 11.78 -8.11
CA GLY A 72 -8.47 11.24 -8.08
C GLY A 72 -7.98 10.95 -6.66
N TYR A 73 -8.26 11.84 -5.71
CA TYR A 73 -7.94 11.64 -4.29
C TYR A 73 -8.73 10.47 -3.68
N LEU A 74 -10.01 10.30 -4.05
CA LEU A 74 -10.82 9.16 -3.61
C LEU A 74 -10.30 7.83 -4.17
N VAL A 75 -9.82 7.80 -5.42
CA VAL A 75 -9.10 6.64 -5.98
C VAL A 75 -7.81 6.38 -5.21
N MET A 76 -7.02 7.44 -4.96
CA MET A 76 -5.75 7.36 -4.25
C MET A 76 -5.89 6.74 -2.87
N MET A 77 -6.92 7.11 -2.09
CA MET A 77 -7.17 6.52 -0.78
C MET A 77 -7.38 5.00 -0.83
N LEU A 78 -7.87 4.47 -1.95
CA LEU A 78 -8.06 3.02 -2.11
C LEU A 78 -6.85 2.33 -2.76
N CYS A 79 -5.85 3.07 -3.23
CA CYS A 79 -4.67 2.49 -3.88
C CYS A 79 -3.79 1.73 -2.89
N GLY A 80 -3.66 2.16 -1.64
CA GLY A 80 -2.92 1.41 -0.62
C GLY A 80 -3.53 0.04 -0.33
N TRP A 81 -4.86 -0.02 -0.19
CA TRP A 81 -5.61 -1.28 -0.09
C TRP A 81 -5.38 -2.19 -1.30
N ALA A 82 -5.52 -1.65 -2.51
CA ALA A 82 -5.37 -2.43 -3.73
C ALA A 82 -3.92 -2.93 -3.92
N ALA A 83 -2.92 -2.13 -3.57
CA ALA A 83 -1.52 -2.52 -3.66
C ALA A 83 -1.14 -3.59 -2.63
N GLY A 84 -1.61 -3.46 -1.39
CA GLY A 84 -1.45 -4.50 -0.37
C GLY A 84 -2.11 -5.83 -0.78
N ALA A 85 -3.30 -5.76 -1.39
CA ALA A 85 -3.97 -6.95 -1.91
C ALA A 85 -3.19 -7.60 -3.07
N GLU A 86 -2.69 -6.81 -4.03
CA GLU A 86 -1.91 -7.34 -5.15
C GLU A 86 -0.60 -7.99 -4.67
N TRP A 87 0.02 -7.44 -3.61
CA TRP A 87 1.18 -8.06 -2.95
C TRP A 87 0.86 -9.43 -2.39
N MET A 88 -0.20 -9.54 -1.57
CA MET A 88 -0.62 -10.82 -0.98
C MET A 88 -1.00 -11.85 -2.04
N HIS A 89 -1.66 -11.42 -3.11
CA HIS A 89 -2.02 -12.29 -4.22
C HIS A 89 -0.78 -12.88 -4.91
N ARG A 90 0.23 -12.06 -5.17
CA ARG A 90 1.41 -12.46 -5.96
C ARG A 90 2.49 -13.16 -5.16
N HIS A 91 2.69 -12.80 -3.90
CA HIS A 91 3.80 -13.30 -3.09
C HIS A 91 3.38 -14.35 -2.06
N HIS A 92 2.10 -14.42 -1.70
CA HIS A 92 1.61 -15.32 -0.64
C HIS A 92 0.52 -16.30 -1.12
N GLY A 93 0.25 -16.35 -2.43
CA GLY A 93 -0.67 -17.33 -3.02
C GLY A 93 -2.15 -17.12 -2.69
N TYR A 94 -2.52 -15.95 -2.14
CA TYR A 94 -3.92 -15.64 -1.85
C TYR A 94 -4.71 -15.56 -3.16
N SER A 95 -5.95 -16.07 -3.16
CA SER A 95 -6.88 -15.72 -4.24
C SER A 95 -7.14 -14.21 -4.22
N ARG A 96 -7.52 -13.61 -5.35
CA ARG A 96 -7.77 -12.17 -5.43
C ARG A 96 -8.80 -11.69 -4.40
N SER A 97 -9.90 -12.42 -4.23
CA SER A 97 -10.92 -12.09 -3.24
C SER A 97 -10.41 -12.18 -1.81
N ALA A 98 -9.64 -13.23 -1.49
CA ALA A 98 -9.02 -13.40 -0.18
C ALA A 98 -8.02 -12.28 0.12
N ALA A 99 -7.20 -11.90 -0.86
CA ALA A 99 -6.21 -10.82 -0.72
C ALA A 99 -6.88 -9.46 -0.49
N LEU A 100 -7.94 -9.14 -1.23
CA LEU A 100 -8.71 -7.90 -1.03
C LEU A 100 -9.38 -7.85 0.35
N SER A 101 -9.88 -8.99 0.83
CA SER A 101 -10.46 -9.12 2.18
C SER A 101 -9.39 -8.94 3.26
N TRP A 102 -8.22 -9.55 3.09
CA TRP A 102 -7.10 -9.43 4.00
C TRP A 102 -6.61 -7.97 4.09
N ALA A 103 -6.39 -7.33 2.94
CA ALA A 103 -5.86 -5.96 2.87
C ALA A 103 -6.81 -4.90 3.47
N ARG A 104 -8.12 -5.19 3.57
CA ARG A 104 -9.08 -4.29 4.25
C ARG A 104 -8.75 -4.07 5.72
N GLN A 105 -8.08 -5.02 6.38
CA GLN A 105 -7.70 -4.88 7.79
C GLN A 105 -6.57 -3.86 7.97
N GLY A 106 -5.58 -3.86 7.07
CA GLY A 106 -4.48 -2.89 7.07
C GLY A 106 -4.91 -1.50 6.61
N ALA A 107 -5.93 -1.40 5.75
CA ALA A 107 -6.42 -0.13 5.20
C ALA A 107 -7.64 0.46 5.94
N ARG A 108 -7.87 0.10 7.21
CA ARG A 108 -9.08 0.51 7.96
C ARG A 108 -9.25 2.03 8.02
N SER A 109 -8.14 2.76 8.22
CA SER A 109 -8.14 4.23 8.27
C SER A 109 -8.52 4.81 6.91
N ASP A 110 -7.89 4.36 5.82
CA ASP A 110 -8.18 4.87 4.48
C ASP A 110 -9.62 4.60 4.07
N TRP A 111 -10.16 3.43 4.44
CA TRP A 111 -11.57 3.12 4.22
C TRP A 111 -12.50 4.02 5.03
N ALA A 112 -12.13 4.37 6.26
CA ALA A 112 -12.91 5.32 7.06
C ALA A 112 -12.87 6.72 6.43
N ASP A 113 -11.72 7.16 5.95
CA ASP A 113 -11.51 8.47 5.34
C ASP A 113 -12.23 8.56 3.99
N PHE A 114 -12.11 7.53 3.17
CA PHE A 114 -12.86 7.34 1.94
C PHE A 114 -14.37 7.44 2.21
N ARG A 115 -14.91 6.70 3.18
CA ARG A 115 -16.35 6.77 3.49
C ARG A 115 -16.80 8.18 3.90
N ARG A 116 -15.98 8.90 4.66
CA ARG A 116 -16.31 10.28 5.08
C ARG A 116 -16.33 11.25 3.89
N LYS A 117 -15.37 11.11 2.97
CA LYS A 117 -15.17 12.02 1.82
C LYS A 117 -15.92 11.60 0.55
N LYS A 118 -16.40 10.36 0.46
CA LYS A 118 -17.11 9.84 -0.73
C LYS A 118 -18.28 10.72 -1.16
N ARG A 119 -18.97 11.38 -0.22
CA ARG A 119 -20.09 12.29 -0.52
C ARG A 119 -19.68 13.47 -1.41
N ASP A 120 -18.38 13.81 -1.44
CA ASP A 120 -17.82 14.88 -2.27
C ASP A 120 -17.41 14.35 -3.66
N GLY A 121 -17.45 13.03 -3.87
CA GLY A 121 -17.10 12.37 -5.12
C GLY A 121 -18.26 12.28 -6.11
N SER A 122 -17.94 12.19 -7.40
CA SER A 122 -18.93 12.11 -8.48
C SER A 122 -19.40 10.68 -8.81
N HIS A 123 -18.78 9.66 -8.20
CA HIS A 123 -19.03 8.26 -8.54
C HIS A 123 -19.48 7.40 -7.35
N ASN A 124 -20.00 6.22 -7.66
CA ASN A 124 -20.31 5.23 -6.63
C ASN A 124 -19.03 4.54 -6.10
N GLY A 125 -19.13 3.87 -4.95
CA GLY A 125 -17.96 3.28 -4.29
C GLY A 125 -17.25 2.21 -5.13
N GLY A 126 -18.03 1.36 -5.80
CA GLY A 126 -17.48 0.30 -6.65
C GLY A 126 -16.72 0.81 -7.87
N TRP A 127 -16.99 2.04 -8.32
CA TRP A 127 -16.19 2.70 -9.34
C TRP A 127 -14.79 3.01 -8.82
N TYR A 128 -14.65 3.68 -7.67
CA TYR A 128 -13.35 4.02 -7.08
C TYR A 128 -12.53 2.76 -6.75
N GLU A 129 -13.17 1.73 -6.21
CA GLU A 129 -12.53 0.44 -5.93
C GLU A 129 -11.92 -0.18 -7.19
N ARG A 130 -12.65 -0.17 -8.31
CA ARG A 130 -12.13 -0.69 -9.59
C ARG A 130 -11.01 0.19 -10.14
N GLN A 131 -11.13 1.51 -10.06
CA GLN A 131 -10.07 2.40 -10.55
C GLN A 131 -8.77 2.19 -9.78
N ALA A 132 -8.82 2.07 -8.46
CA ALA A 132 -7.65 1.79 -7.63
C ALA A 132 -7.00 0.44 -8.02
N GLN A 133 -7.80 -0.62 -8.16
CA GLN A 133 -7.31 -1.93 -8.60
C GLN A 133 -6.71 -1.91 -10.01
N ASN A 134 -7.31 -1.17 -10.94
CA ASN A 134 -6.80 -1.02 -12.30
C ASN A 134 -5.47 -0.27 -12.31
N LEU A 135 -5.40 0.85 -11.58
CA LEU A 135 -4.20 1.67 -11.49
C LEU A 135 -3.03 0.90 -10.88
N VAL A 136 -3.28 0.16 -9.78
CA VAL A 136 -2.27 -0.70 -9.14
C VAL A 136 -1.78 -1.78 -10.10
N ARG A 137 -2.68 -2.51 -10.76
CA ARG A 137 -2.30 -3.57 -11.71
C ARG A 137 -1.50 -3.02 -12.88
N ALA A 138 -1.89 -1.87 -13.42
CA ALA A 138 -1.17 -1.20 -14.51
C ALA A 138 0.24 -0.76 -14.09
N ASN A 139 0.48 -0.49 -12.81
CA ASN A 139 1.74 -0.01 -12.29
C ASN A 139 2.51 -1.06 -11.47
N TRP A 140 2.11 -2.34 -11.49
CA TRP A 140 2.61 -3.35 -10.55
C TRP A 140 4.13 -3.43 -10.49
N SER A 141 4.82 -3.51 -11.63
CA SER A 141 6.29 -3.63 -11.65
C SER A 141 7.00 -2.43 -11.00
N ARG A 142 6.39 -1.23 -11.08
CA ARG A 142 6.89 -0.02 -10.42
C ARG A 142 6.63 -0.08 -8.91
N ILE A 143 5.42 -0.53 -8.52
CA ILE A 143 5.04 -0.72 -7.12
C ILE A 143 5.99 -1.69 -6.44
N GLU A 144 6.18 -2.88 -7.04
CA GLU A 144 7.01 -3.93 -6.45
C GLU A 144 8.45 -3.47 -6.23
N ARG A 145 9.04 -2.82 -7.25
CA ARG A 145 10.40 -2.30 -7.15
C ARG A 145 10.54 -1.25 -6.04
N HIS A 146 9.62 -0.29 -5.99
CA HIS A 146 9.67 0.77 -5.00
C HIS A 146 9.31 0.28 -3.60
N ALA A 147 8.44 -0.72 -3.45
CA ALA A 147 8.13 -1.34 -2.17
C ALA A 147 9.37 -2.02 -1.58
N ARG A 148 10.13 -2.77 -2.39
CA ARG A 148 11.41 -3.36 -1.97
C ARG A 148 12.44 -2.30 -1.59
N GLU A 149 12.53 -1.22 -2.37
CA GLU A 149 13.42 -0.09 -2.08
C GLU A 149 13.04 0.59 -0.76
N LEU A 150 11.75 0.92 -0.58
CA LEU A 150 11.19 1.56 0.60
C LEU A 150 11.33 0.68 1.85
N ALA A 151 11.08 -0.62 1.74
CA ALA A 151 11.29 -1.57 2.84
C ALA A 151 12.73 -1.53 3.35
N ARG A 152 13.70 -1.46 2.43
CA ARG A 152 15.13 -1.41 2.74
C ARG A 152 15.59 -0.06 3.29
N THR A 153 15.13 1.05 2.73
CA THR A 153 15.63 2.40 3.07
C THR A 153 14.80 3.12 4.13
N GLY A 154 13.56 2.70 4.33
CA GLY A 154 12.57 3.41 5.14
C GLY A 154 12.02 4.69 4.50
N ARG A 155 12.54 5.11 3.33
CA ARG A 155 12.12 6.35 2.67
C ARG A 155 12.35 6.34 1.15
N LEU A 156 11.41 6.95 0.42
CA LEU A 156 11.55 7.36 -0.97
C LEU A 156 11.28 8.87 -1.13
N THR A 157 11.95 9.48 -2.10
CA THR A 157 11.74 10.90 -2.47
C THR A 157 10.63 11.03 -3.50
N GLY A 158 9.91 12.15 -3.47
CA GLY A 158 8.83 12.46 -4.43
C GLY A 158 9.23 12.42 -5.90
N SER A 159 10.50 12.71 -6.22
CA SER A 159 11.06 12.59 -7.58
C SER A 159 10.96 11.20 -8.19
N ARG A 160 10.65 10.17 -7.40
CA ARG A 160 10.38 8.82 -7.91
C ARG A 160 8.96 8.65 -8.46
N PHE A 161 8.07 9.62 -8.24
CA PHE A 161 6.62 9.53 -8.50
C PHE A 161 6.11 10.59 -9.48
N ASN A 162 6.61 11.82 -9.37
CA ASN A 162 6.22 12.96 -10.19
C ASN A 162 6.77 12.90 -11.62
#